data_AF-A0A2T8HJ50-F1
#
_entry.id   AF-A0A2T8HJ50-F1
#
_cell.length_a   1.000
_cell.length_b   1.000
_cell.length_c   1.000
_cell.angle_alpha   90.00
_cell.angle_beta   90.00
_cell.angle_gamma   90.00
#
_symmetry.space_group_name_H-M   'P 1'
#
loop_
_entity.id
_entity.type
_entity.pdbx_description
1 polymer ?
#
loop_
_entity_poly.entity_id
_entity_poly.type
_entity_poly.pdbx_seq_one_letter_code
_entity_poly.pdbx_strand_id
1 'polypeptide(L)'
;MKSLLIILFFLISSQSFGQWTYEKWVTEAKTNIRLRPKYGLVEKTKEQKEVDQEFIASTMNNEKLHGDRTLASNQMIELGFQYLYKGDLKTAMYRFNQAYLLDSANADVFWGYGAIYMTLSNQEKAREQYEEGLKLNAENTRLLTDYGTYFFVKYFEGDHSKDKNGKDNLDRAIEILLSSYRIDTKNQNTLYKLSVCYLNKKDCENARKFYNLCKDEGGQPIAEEFTTELNKNCP
;
A
#
# COMPACT_ATOMS: atom_id res chain seq x y z
N MET A 1 -14.00 26.51 -19.64
CA MET A 1 -13.65 26.32 -18.23
C MET A 1 -14.80 25.62 -17.51
N LYS A 2 -14.72 24.28 -17.43
CA LYS A 2 -15.46 23.46 -16.48
C LYS A 2 -14.45 22.40 -16.03
N SER A 3 -13.94 22.52 -14.81
CA SER A 3 -13.17 21.45 -14.18
C SER A 3 -14.11 20.26 -14.02
N LEU A 4 -13.98 19.25 -14.88
CA LEU A 4 -14.56 17.94 -14.58
C LEU A 4 -13.72 17.38 -13.44
N LEU A 5 -14.26 17.43 -12.22
CA LEU A 5 -13.91 16.51 -11.16
C LEU A 5 -14.08 15.09 -11.72
N ILE A 6 -12.99 14.43 -12.07
CA ILE A 6 -13.00 12.99 -12.36
C ILE A 6 -13.07 12.32 -10.99
N ILE A 7 -14.30 12.17 -10.50
CA ILE A 7 -14.61 11.27 -9.40
C ILE A 7 -14.27 9.87 -9.92
N LEU A 8 -13.16 9.31 -9.45
CA LEU A 8 -12.98 7.86 -9.44
C LEU A 8 -14.10 7.28 -8.59
N PHE A 9 -15.25 7.01 -9.22
CA PHE A 9 -16.25 6.14 -8.67
C PHE A 9 -15.64 4.74 -8.64
N PHE A 10 -15.05 4.38 -7.50
CA PHE A 10 -15.25 3.03 -7.01
C PHE A 10 -16.76 2.77 -7.09
N LEU A 11 -17.17 1.72 -7.78
CA LEU A 11 -18.52 1.18 -7.67
C LEU A 11 -18.73 0.76 -6.20
N ILE A 12 -19.16 1.73 -5.39
CA ILE A 12 -19.89 1.49 -4.15
C ILE A 12 -21.28 1.05 -4.60
N SER A 13 -21.43 -0.25 -4.83
CA SER A 13 -22.74 -0.88 -4.93
C SER A 13 -22.82 -2.04 -3.95
N SER A 14 -22.79 -1.72 -2.67
CA SER A 14 -23.62 -2.37 -1.68
C SER A 14 -23.71 -1.47 -0.46
N GLN A 15 -24.92 -1.10 -0.06
CA GLN A 15 -25.13 -0.80 1.34
C GLN A 15 -24.89 -2.10 2.11
N SER A 16 -23.64 -2.29 2.56
CA SER A 16 -23.26 -3.39 3.44
C SER A 16 -23.14 -2.84 4.86
N PHE A 17 -23.92 -3.40 5.76
CA PHE A 17 -23.79 -3.22 7.20
C PHE A 17 -22.30 -3.27 7.63
N GLY A 18 -21.80 -2.24 8.31
CA GLY A 18 -20.59 -2.31 9.13
C GLY A 18 -19.25 -1.88 8.53
N GLN A 19 -19.19 -0.88 7.64
CA GLN A 19 -17.88 -0.36 7.18
C GLN A 19 -17.09 0.30 8.33
N TRP A 20 -15.84 -0.13 8.53
CA TRP A 20 -14.92 0.45 9.52
C TRP A 20 -14.60 1.90 9.16
N THR A 21 -14.72 2.80 10.15
CA THR A 21 -14.12 4.14 10.07
C THR A 21 -12.84 4.18 10.91
N TYR A 22 -11.91 5.07 10.59
CA TYR A 22 -10.71 5.26 11.41
C TYR A 22 -11.04 5.59 12.88
N GLU A 23 -12.09 6.37 13.14
CA GLU A 23 -12.52 6.71 14.50
C GLU A 23 -12.98 5.46 15.29
N LYS A 24 -13.80 4.61 14.67
CA LYS A 24 -14.21 3.32 15.27
C LYS A 24 -13.01 2.41 15.50
N TRP A 25 -12.10 2.36 14.54
CA TRP A 25 -10.87 1.58 14.62
C TRP A 25 -10.01 2.01 15.83
N VAL A 26 -9.74 3.31 15.97
CA VAL A 26 -8.98 3.85 17.10
C VAL A 26 -9.68 3.58 18.42
N THR A 27 -11.01 3.68 18.45
CA THR A 27 -11.79 3.41 19.66
C THR A 27 -11.66 1.95 20.10
N GLU A 28 -11.81 0.97 19.20
CA GLU A 28 -11.62 -0.45 19.54
C GLU A 28 -10.14 -0.75 19.87
N ALA A 29 -9.20 -0.11 19.17
CA ALA A 29 -7.78 -0.27 19.43
C ALA A 29 -7.36 0.22 20.83
N LYS A 30 -8.18 0.99 21.56
CA LYS A 30 -7.91 1.38 22.96
C LYS A 30 -7.81 0.17 23.88
N THR A 31 -8.68 -0.81 23.70
CA THR A 31 -8.75 -2.03 24.53
C THR A 31 -8.20 -3.26 23.81
N ASN A 32 -8.00 -3.20 22.50
CA ASN A 32 -7.47 -4.30 21.69
C ASN A 32 -6.16 -3.90 21.00
N ILE A 33 -5.02 -4.20 21.63
CA ILE A 33 -3.68 -3.86 21.13
C ILE A 33 -3.38 -4.53 19.78
N ARG A 34 -4.05 -5.64 19.44
CA ARG A 34 -3.85 -6.37 18.17
C ARG A 34 -4.34 -5.57 16.96
N LEU A 35 -5.11 -4.50 17.15
CA LEU A 35 -5.54 -3.57 16.10
C LEU A 35 -4.55 -2.42 15.86
N ARG A 36 -3.45 -2.38 16.62
CA ARG A 36 -2.39 -1.40 16.44
C ARG A 36 -1.22 -2.07 15.71
N PRO A 37 -0.59 -1.39 14.73
CA PRO A 37 0.67 -1.87 14.15
C PRO A 37 1.69 -2.19 15.25
N LYS A 38 2.41 -3.31 15.10
CA LYS A 38 3.42 -3.77 16.06
C LYS A 38 2.86 -3.95 17.47
N TYR A 39 1.58 -4.32 17.57
CA TYR A 39 0.79 -4.35 18.81
C TYR A 39 0.80 -3.03 19.60
N GLY A 40 1.08 -1.90 18.93
CA GLY A 40 1.22 -0.59 19.55
C GLY A 40 2.49 -0.41 20.37
N LEU A 41 3.47 -1.32 20.27
CA LEU A 41 4.72 -1.32 21.04
C LEU A 41 4.50 -1.21 22.56
N VAL A 42 3.36 -1.67 23.05
CA VAL A 42 3.07 -1.71 24.49
C VAL A 42 3.70 -2.94 25.12
N GLU A 43 4.01 -2.85 26.42
CA GLU A 43 4.44 -4.00 27.19
C GLU A 43 3.30 -5.04 27.26
N LYS A 44 3.55 -6.22 26.71
CA LYS A 44 2.60 -7.34 26.70
C LYS A 44 2.57 -8.04 28.05
N THR A 45 1.40 -8.56 28.44
CA THR A 45 1.26 -9.38 29.65
C THR A 45 2.04 -10.69 29.52
N LYS A 46 2.24 -11.40 30.64
CA LYS A 46 2.90 -12.71 30.64
C LYS A 46 2.18 -13.70 29.72
N GLU A 47 0.86 -13.74 29.81
CA GLU A 47 0.01 -14.63 29.00
C GLU A 47 0.10 -14.28 27.52
N GLN A 48 0.12 -13.00 27.16
CA GLN A 48 0.30 -12.57 25.77
C GLN A 48 1.66 -12.98 25.21
N LYS A 49 2.73 -12.88 26.02
CA LYS A 49 4.07 -13.33 25.63
C LYS A 49 4.13 -14.84 25.46
N GLU A 50 3.46 -15.62 26.32
CA GLU A 50 3.37 -17.07 26.19
C GLU A 50 2.67 -17.48 24.89
N VAL A 51 1.53 -16.83 24.57
CA VAL A 51 0.81 -17.04 23.30
C VAL A 51 1.68 -16.66 22.09
N ASP A 52 2.42 -15.56 22.17
CA ASP A 52 3.36 -15.16 21.11
C ASP A 52 4.43 -16.23 20.88
N GLN A 53 5.04 -16.77 21.95
CA GLN A 53 6.07 -17.80 21.85
C GLN A 53 5.51 -19.11 21.29
N GLU A 54 4.32 -19.52 21.71
CA GLU A 54 3.64 -20.70 21.17
C GLU A 54 3.32 -20.53 19.68
N PHE A 55 2.83 -19.36 19.27
CA PHE A 55 2.59 -19.04 17.87
C PHE A 55 3.87 -19.09 17.03
N ILE A 56 4.97 -18.48 17.51
CA ILE A 56 6.26 -18.54 16.82
C ILE A 56 6.73 -20.00 16.71
N ALA A 57 6.76 -20.74 17.82
CA ALA A 57 7.24 -22.12 17.84
C ALA A 57 6.44 -23.02 16.90
N SER A 58 5.11 -22.96 16.97
CA SER A 58 4.23 -23.74 16.10
C SER A 58 4.38 -23.37 14.62
N THR A 59 4.52 -22.08 14.30
CA THR A 59 4.74 -21.63 12.92
C THR A 59 6.09 -22.12 12.42
N MET A 60 7.17 -21.92 13.18
CA MET A 60 8.53 -22.26 12.75
C MET A 60 8.81 -23.76 12.68
N ASN A 61 7.98 -24.60 13.34
CA ASN A 61 8.03 -26.06 13.20
C ASN A 61 7.47 -26.57 11.86
N ASN A 62 6.90 -25.70 11.01
CA ASN A 62 6.47 -26.09 9.68
C ASN A 62 7.68 -26.42 8.79
N GLU A 63 7.80 -27.68 8.38
CA GLU A 63 8.91 -28.16 7.55
C GLU A 63 9.11 -27.36 6.26
N LYS A 64 8.02 -26.83 5.67
CA LYS A 64 8.09 -26.02 4.44
C LYS A 64 8.79 -24.68 4.63
N LEU A 65 8.89 -24.20 5.86
CA LEU A 65 9.55 -22.93 6.17
C LEU A 65 11.05 -23.10 6.36
N HIS A 66 11.54 -24.31 6.64
CA HIS A 66 12.96 -24.58 6.89
C HIS A 66 13.62 -23.62 7.91
N GLY A 67 12.85 -23.12 8.89
CA GLY A 67 13.35 -22.14 9.86
C GLY A 67 13.46 -20.70 9.35
N ASP A 68 13.05 -20.41 8.11
CA ASP A 68 13.07 -19.07 7.52
C ASP A 68 11.93 -18.19 8.07
N ARG A 69 12.32 -17.25 8.93
CA ARG A 69 11.41 -16.28 9.55
C ARG A 69 10.83 -15.27 8.56
N THR A 70 11.60 -14.87 7.55
CA THR A 70 11.13 -13.93 6.53
C THR A 70 10.08 -14.60 5.65
N LEU A 71 10.28 -15.87 5.27
CA LEU A 71 9.27 -16.66 4.57
C LEU A 71 8.01 -16.86 5.42
N ALA A 72 8.16 -17.16 6.71
CA ALA A 72 7.03 -17.25 7.65
C ALA A 72 6.24 -15.93 7.75
N SER A 73 6.97 -14.81 7.84
CA SER A 73 6.41 -13.45 7.85
C SER A 73 5.65 -13.17 6.55
N ASN A 74 6.22 -13.50 5.39
CA ASN A 74 5.57 -13.34 4.09
C ASN A 74 4.26 -14.12 3.97
N GLN A 75 4.17 -15.34 4.51
CA GLN A 75 2.92 -16.09 4.55
C GLN A 75 1.84 -15.38 5.38
N MET A 76 2.22 -14.80 6.53
CA MET A 76 1.28 -14.02 7.33
C MET A 76 0.85 -12.73 6.62
N ILE A 77 1.74 -12.08 5.87
CA ILE A 77 1.41 -10.91 5.05
C ILE A 77 0.39 -11.30 3.97
N GLU A 78 0.64 -12.39 3.24
CA GLU A 78 -0.28 -12.89 2.21
C GLU A 78 -1.68 -13.18 2.79
N LEU A 79 -1.75 -13.89 3.92
CA LEU A 79 -3.01 -14.11 4.63
C LEU A 79 -3.67 -12.80 5.05
N GLY A 80 -2.89 -11.83 5.53
CA GLY A 80 -3.39 -10.50 5.88
C GLY A 80 -4.10 -9.82 4.71
N PHE A 81 -3.48 -9.84 3.52
CA PHE A 81 -4.10 -9.33 2.30
C PHE A 81 -5.34 -10.11 1.88
N GLN A 82 -5.34 -11.45 2.01
CA GLN A 82 -6.55 -12.25 1.74
C GLN A 82 -7.74 -11.84 2.62
N TYR A 83 -7.53 -11.57 3.90
CA TYR A 83 -8.59 -11.05 4.78
C TYR A 83 -8.98 -9.61 4.45
N LEU A 84 -8.00 -8.76 4.11
CA LEU A 84 -8.24 -7.37 3.71
C LEU A 84 -9.14 -7.31 2.47
N TYR A 85 -8.86 -8.12 1.44
CA TYR A 85 -9.69 -8.18 0.23
C TYR A 85 -11.10 -8.74 0.47
N LYS A 86 -11.30 -9.51 1.56
CA LYS A 86 -12.62 -9.94 2.03
C LYS A 86 -13.32 -8.92 2.92
N GLY A 87 -12.69 -7.77 3.20
CA GLY A 87 -13.22 -6.72 4.07
C GLY A 87 -13.04 -6.98 5.58
N ASP A 88 -12.34 -8.05 5.99
CA ASP A 88 -12.05 -8.33 7.40
C ASP A 88 -10.75 -7.63 7.84
N LEU A 89 -10.86 -6.31 8.06
CA LEU A 89 -9.72 -5.47 8.44
C LEU A 89 -9.09 -5.90 9.77
N LYS A 90 -9.87 -6.40 10.73
CA LYS A 90 -9.36 -6.79 12.05
C LYS A 90 -8.46 -8.01 11.93
N THR A 91 -8.94 -9.05 11.24
CA THR A 91 -8.13 -10.25 11.03
C THR A 91 -6.92 -9.94 10.15
N ALA A 92 -7.06 -9.08 9.14
CA ALA A 92 -5.93 -8.62 8.34
C ALA A 92 -4.83 -7.96 9.20
N MET A 93 -5.18 -7.01 10.08
CA MET A 93 -4.22 -6.40 11.01
C MET A 93 -3.60 -7.43 11.97
N TYR A 94 -4.37 -8.43 12.43
CA TYR A 94 -3.82 -9.49 13.27
C TYR A 94 -2.74 -10.29 12.54
N ARG A 95 -2.95 -10.61 11.26
CA ARG A 95 -1.97 -11.33 10.44
C ARG A 95 -0.74 -10.49 10.16
N PHE A 96 -0.89 -9.20 9.86
CA PHE A 96 0.26 -8.30 9.70
C PHE A 96 1.06 -8.16 11.01
N ASN A 97 0.39 -8.09 12.17
CA ASN A 97 1.06 -8.11 13.47
C ASN A 97 1.80 -9.42 13.76
N GLN A 98 1.22 -10.56 13.35
CA GLN A 98 1.90 -11.86 13.42
C GLN A 98 3.10 -11.94 12.48
N ALA A 99 3.02 -11.33 11.29
CA ALA A 99 4.15 -11.21 10.37
C ALA A 99 5.31 -10.42 11.01
N TYR A 100 5.00 -9.30 11.68
CA TYR A 100 5.97 -8.53 12.45
C TYR A 100 6.61 -9.33 13.59
N LEU A 101 5.81 -10.15 14.28
CA LEU A 101 6.29 -10.99 15.38
C LEU A 101 7.27 -12.06 14.89
N LEU A 102 7.06 -12.60 13.68
CA LEU A 102 7.94 -13.58 13.05
C LEU A 102 9.24 -12.94 12.54
N ASP A 103 9.12 -11.78 11.89
CA ASP A 103 10.25 -11.01 11.37
C ASP A 103 9.93 -9.50 11.41
N SER A 104 10.49 -8.81 12.40
CA SER A 104 10.31 -7.37 12.57
C SER A 104 11.13 -6.52 11.59
N ALA A 105 12.10 -7.13 10.89
CA ALA A 105 12.92 -6.47 9.88
C ALA A 105 12.30 -6.56 8.47
N ASN A 106 11.25 -7.37 8.30
CA ASN A 106 10.54 -7.48 7.02
C ASN A 106 9.76 -6.21 6.69
N ALA A 107 10.26 -5.44 5.71
CA ALA A 107 9.66 -4.19 5.27
C ALA A 107 8.23 -4.36 4.71
N ASP A 108 7.89 -5.52 4.13
CA ASP A 108 6.55 -5.74 3.55
C ASP A 108 5.43 -5.74 4.61
N VAL A 109 5.76 -5.93 5.89
CA VAL A 109 4.76 -5.82 6.96
C VAL A 109 4.17 -4.41 7.02
N PHE A 110 5.01 -3.39 6.79
CA PHE A 110 4.60 -1.99 6.76
C PHE A 110 3.76 -1.65 5.54
N TRP A 111 3.94 -2.37 4.43
CA TRP A 111 3.04 -2.30 3.28
C TRP A 111 1.64 -2.79 3.67
N GLY A 112 1.54 -3.90 4.40
CA GLY A 112 0.29 -4.40 4.98
C GLY A 112 -0.39 -3.41 5.93
N TYR A 113 0.37 -2.81 6.86
CA TYR A 113 -0.17 -1.77 7.75
C TYR A 113 -0.65 -0.53 6.98
N GLY A 114 0.10 -0.09 5.97
CA GLY A 114 -0.28 1.01 5.09
C GLY A 114 -1.60 0.72 4.37
N ALA A 115 -1.79 -0.50 3.84
CA ALA A 115 -3.02 -0.92 3.20
C ALA A 115 -4.25 -0.82 4.13
N ILE A 116 -4.11 -1.22 5.40
CA ILE A 116 -5.20 -1.05 6.39
C ILE A 116 -5.58 0.43 6.54
N TYR A 117 -4.60 1.31 6.70
CA TYR A 117 -4.87 2.73 6.87
C TYR A 117 -5.43 3.39 5.62
N MET A 118 -5.03 2.95 4.42
CA MET A 118 -5.68 3.36 3.17
C MET A 118 -7.15 2.94 3.12
N THR A 119 -7.48 1.71 3.54
CA THR A 119 -8.89 1.25 3.62
C THR A 119 -9.70 2.03 4.66
N LEU A 120 -9.06 2.51 5.73
CA LEU A 120 -9.67 3.38 6.73
C LEU A 120 -9.70 4.86 6.32
N SER A 121 -9.32 5.19 5.08
CA SER A 121 -9.20 6.54 4.54
C SER A 121 -8.27 7.47 5.34
N ASN A 122 -7.29 6.91 6.06
CA ASN A 122 -6.28 7.67 6.79
C ASN A 122 -4.93 7.62 6.05
N GLN A 123 -4.81 8.45 5.03
CA GLN A 123 -3.64 8.50 4.15
C GLN A 123 -2.35 8.90 4.88
N GLU A 124 -2.42 9.79 5.88
CA GLU A 124 -1.24 10.18 6.66
C GLU A 124 -0.69 9.02 7.48
N LYS A 125 -1.56 8.22 8.10
CA LYS A 125 -1.12 7.01 8.79
C LYS A 125 -0.54 5.97 7.84
N ALA A 126 -1.11 5.83 6.64
CA ALA A 126 -0.52 4.97 5.62
C ALA A 126 0.88 5.44 5.22
N ARG A 127 1.07 6.75 4.98
CA ARG A 127 2.37 7.36 4.71
C ARG A 127 3.39 7.06 5.81
N GLU A 128 3.04 7.22 7.08
CA GLU A 128 3.93 6.91 8.20
C GLU A 128 4.44 5.46 8.12
N GLN A 129 3.57 4.50 7.76
CA GLN A 129 3.97 3.10 7.59
C GLN A 129 4.90 2.94 6.40
N TYR A 130 4.60 3.56 5.26
CA TYR A 130 5.47 3.48 4.08
C TYR A 130 6.86 4.03 4.37
N GLU A 131 6.96 5.18 5.04
CA GLU A 131 8.22 5.77 5.45
C GLU A 131 9.00 4.88 6.43
N GLU A 132 8.32 4.17 7.33
CA GLU A 132 8.96 3.22 8.25
C GLU A 132 9.49 1.97 7.51
N GLY A 133 8.68 1.38 6.62
CA GLY A 133 9.10 0.23 5.82
C GLY A 133 10.27 0.57 4.88
N LEU A 134 10.25 1.75 4.25
CA LEU A 134 11.33 2.20 3.36
C LEU A 134 12.63 2.54 4.11
N LYS A 135 12.59 2.80 5.43
CA LYS A 135 13.81 2.87 6.25
C LYS A 135 14.47 1.51 6.44
N LEU A 136 13.68 0.43 6.47
CA LEU A 136 14.19 -0.94 6.58
C LEU A 136 14.68 -1.46 5.23
N ASN A 137 13.94 -1.19 4.17
CA ASN A 137 14.33 -1.53 2.81
C ASN A 137 13.91 -0.42 1.83
N ALA A 138 14.87 0.42 1.46
CA ALA A 138 14.66 1.54 0.54
C ALA A 138 14.32 1.11 -0.89
N GLU A 139 14.59 -0.16 -1.25
CA GLU A 139 14.35 -0.73 -2.57
C GLU A 139 13.09 -1.61 -2.61
N ASN A 140 12.25 -1.56 -1.58
CA ASN A 140 11.00 -2.30 -1.59
C ASN A 140 10.01 -1.68 -2.61
N THR A 141 9.80 -2.38 -3.73
CA THR A 141 8.98 -1.87 -4.84
C THR A 141 7.51 -1.69 -4.48
N ARG A 142 6.93 -2.57 -3.64
CA ARG A 142 5.53 -2.44 -3.20
C ARG A 142 5.32 -1.16 -2.40
N LEU A 143 6.21 -0.91 -1.44
CA LEU A 143 6.22 0.31 -0.63
C LEU A 143 6.46 1.56 -1.47
N LEU A 144 7.45 1.56 -2.36
CA LEU A 144 7.71 2.69 -3.26
C LEU A 144 6.47 2.98 -4.12
N THR A 145 5.85 1.95 -4.69
CA THR A 145 4.70 2.11 -5.57
C THR A 145 3.49 2.69 -4.84
N ASP A 146 3.20 2.25 -3.63
CA ASP A 146 2.09 2.79 -2.83
C ASP A 146 2.43 4.14 -2.19
N TYR A 147 3.70 4.41 -1.87
CA TYR A 147 4.12 5.74 -1.41
C TYR A 147 4.05 6.79 -2.53
N GLY A 148 4.43 6.45 -3.76
CA GLY A 148 4.22 7.31 -4.93
C GLY A 148 2.72 7.57 -5.17
N THR A 149 1.87 6.57 -4.91
CA THR A 149 0.42 6.71 -5.02
C THR A 149 -0.15 7.67 -3.99
N TYR A 150 0.37 7.66 -2.75
CA TYR A 150 -0.02 8.64 -1.74
C TYR A 150 0.16 10.07 -2.26
N PHE A 151 1.34 10.41 -2.81
CA PHE A 151 1.56 11.76 -3.35
C PHE A 151 0.67 12.06 -4.56
N PHE A 152 0.42 11.06 -5.42
CA PHE A 152 -0.48 11.23 -6.54
C PHE A 152 -1.93 11.54 -6.09
N VAL A 153 -2.39 10.92 -5.01
CA VAL A 153 -3.70 11.23 -4.40
C VAL A 153 -3.70 12.65 -3.83
N LYS A 154 -2.65 13.06 -3.10
CA LYS A 154 -2.52 14.43 -2.57
C LYS A 154 -2.61 15.48 -3.69
N TYR A 155 -1.99 15.22 -4.84
CA TYR A 155 -2.08 16.09 -6.01
C TYR A 155 -3.54 16.30 -6.47
N PHE A 156 -4.35 15.23 -6.54
CA PHE A 156 -5.76 15.35 -6.93
C PHE A 156 -6.67 15.95 -5.86
N GLU A 157 -6.28 15.85 -4.60
CA GLU A 157 -6.93 16.59 -3.51
C GLU A 157 -6.67 18.11 -3.58
N GLY A 158 -5.91 18.58 -4.56
CA GLY A 158 -5.56 19.99 -4.76
C GLY A 158 -4.43 20.47 -3.87
N ASP A 159 -3.75 19.56 -3.17
CA ASP A 159 -2.53 19.87 -2.44
C ASP A 159 -1.37 19.94 -3.44
N HIS A 160 -1.02 21.16 -3.84
CA HIS A 160 0.15 21.46 -4.65
C HIS A 160 1.29 22.05 -3.81
N SER A 161 1.33 21.71 -2.52
CA SER A 161 2.45 22.08 -1.65
C SER A 161 3.76 21.53 -2.21
N LYS A 162 4.82 22.31 -2.03
CA LYS A 162 6.17 21.94 -2.46
C LYS A 162 6.98 21.48 -1.26
N ASP A 163 7.75 20.43 -1.45
CA ASP A 163 8.73 20.00 -0.46
C ASP A 163 9.95 20.94 -0.42
N LYS A 164 10.90 20.64 0.47
CA LYS A 164 12.16 21.39 0.63
C LYS A 164 13.02 21.46 -0.64
N ASN A 165 12.81 20.55 -1.60
CA ASN A 165 13.50 20.51 -2.88
C ASN A 165 12.70 21.21 -3.99
N GLY A 166 11.56 21.85 -3.65
CA GLY A 166 10.71 22.57 -4.59
C GLY A 166 9.77 21.70 -5.43
N LYS A 167 9.69 20.40 -5.14
CA LYS A 167 8.83 19.45 -5.87
C LYS A 167 7.43 19.45 -5.29
N ASP A 168 6.42 19.57 -6.16
CA ASP A 168 5.04 19.35 -5.75
C ASP A 168 4.71 17.85 -5.62
N ASN A 169 3.49 17.54 -5.22
CA ASN A 169 3.04 16.17 -5.03
C ASN A 169 3.05 15.32 -6.32
N LEU A 170 2.80 15.89 -7.50
CA LEU A 170 2.89 15.14 -8.75
C LEU A 170 4.35 14.80 -9.10
N ASP A 171 5.26 15.76 -8.90
CA ASP A 171 6.70 15.55 -9.10
C ASP A 171 7.25 14.49 -8.14
N ARG A 172 6.83 14.52 -6.87
CA ARG A 172 7.22 13.50 -5.88
C ARG A 172 6.68 12.12 -6.21
N ALA A 173 5.42 12.03 -6.66
CA ALA A 173 4.84 10.77 -7.10
C ALA A 173 5.67 10.14 -8.23
N ILE A 174 5.99 10.92 -9.26
CA ILE A 174 6.80 10.47 -10.40
C ILE A 174 8.19 10.02 -9.94
N GLU A 175 8.87 10.79 -9.11
CA GLU A 175 10.21 10.44 -8.61
C GLU A 175 10.24 9.12 -7.86
N ILE A 176 9.28 8.91 -6.97
CA ILE A 176 9.20 7.69 -6.15
C ILE A 176 8.84 6.49 -7.02
N LEU A 177 7.86 6.65 -7.93
CA LEU A 177 7.48 5.60 -8.87
C LEU A 177 8.62 5.23 -9.82
N LEU A 178 9.41 6.22 -10.29
CA LEU A 178 10.61 5.95 -11.08
C LEU A 178 11.66 5.19 -10.27
N SER A 179 11.75 5.42 -8.96
CA SER A 179 12.61 4.62 -8.08
C SER A 179 12.16 3.16 -8.02
N SER A 180 10.86 2.91 -7.89
CA SER A 180 10.29 1.56 -7.97
C SER A 180 10.58 0.89 -9.33
N TYR A 181 10.35 1.63 -10.42
CA TYR A 181 10.60 1.14 -11.79
C TYR A 181 12.07 0.79 -12.06
N ARG A 182 13.02 1.54 -11.49
CA ARG A 182 14.45 1.21 -11.63
C ARG A 182 14.83 -0.13 -11.00
N ILE A 183 14.07 -0.59 -10.01
CA ILE A 183 14.31 -1.85 -9.30
C ILE A 183 13.56 -3.00 -9.99
N ASP A 184 12.29 -2.79 -10.32
CA ASP A 184 11.47 -3.73 -11.08
C ASP A 184 10.84 -3.04 -12.28
N THR A 185 11.51 -3.17 -13.43
CA THR A 185 11.07 -2.54 -14.68
C THR A 185 9.78 -3.14 -15.24
N LYS A 186 9.34 -4.26 -14.70
CA LYS A 186 8.19 -5.04 -15.18
C LYS A 186 6.96 -4.91 -14.29
N ASN A 187 7.08 -4.16 -13.20
CA ASN A 187 5.99 -3.97 -12.26
C ASN A 187 4.82 -3.20 -12.92
N GLN A 188 3.79 -3.92 -13.36
CA GLN A 188 2.66 -3.34 -14.08
C GLN A 188 1.97 -2.20 -13.33
N ASN A 189 1.79 -2.34 -12.01
CA ASN A 189 1.16 -1.31 -11.18
C ASN A 189 1.98 -0.01 -11.21
N THR A 190 3.31 -0.13 -11.16
CA THR A 190 4.23 1.01 -11.24
C THR A 190 4.20 1.64 -12.63
N LEU A 191 4.27 0.84 -13.70
CA LEU A 191 4.21 1.31 -15.08
C LEU A 191 2.90 2.07 -15.36
N TYR A 192 1.76 1.49 -14.95
CA TYR A 192 0.46 2.13 -15.05
C TYR A 192 0.44 3.47 -14.32
N LYS A 193 0.85 3.50 -13.03
CA LYS A 193 0.86 4.73 -12.23
C LYS A 193 1.80 5.80 -12.81
N LEU A 194 2.95 5.43 -13.37
CA LEU A 194 3.84 6.34 -14.09
C LEU A 194 3.15 6.95 -15.31
N SER A 195 2.51 6.12 -16.14
CA SER A 195 1.74 6.59 -17.30
C SER A 195 0.69 7.63 -16.90
N VAL A 196 -0.09 7.34 -15.85
CA VAL A 196 -1.12 8.25 -15.35
C VAL A 196 -0.49 9.56 -14.82
N CYS A 197 0.60 9.48 -14.04
CA CYS A 197 1.26 10.68 -13.52
C CYS A 197 1.81 11.56 -14.65
N TYR A 198 2.45 10.97 -15.65
CA TYR A 198 2.99 11.72 -16.79
C TYR A 198 1.89 12.34 -17.67
N LEU A 199 0.75 11.66 -17.84
CA LEU A 199 -0.42 12.25 -18.49
C LEU A 199 -0.88 13.52 -17.76
N ASN A 200 -0.96 13.48 -16.43
CA ASN A 200 -1.32 14.63 -15.60
C ASN A 200 -0.25 15.74 -15.63
N LYS A 201 1.02 15.38 -15.82
CA LYS A 201 2.13 16.31 -16.03
C LYS A 201 2.15 16.92 -17.44
N LYS A 202 1.28 16.45 -18.34
CA LYS A 202 1.23 16.82 -19.77
C LYS A 202 2.51 16.44 -20.53
N ASP A 203 3.22 15.43 -20.05
CA ASP A 203 4.38 14.85 -20.70
C ASP A 203 3.93 13.60 -21.48
N CYS A 204 3.51 13.84 -22.72
CA CYS A 204 2.92 12.81 -23.57
C CYS A 204 3.91 11.74 -24.01
N GLU A 205 5.20 12.08 -24.14
CA GLU A 205 6.25 11.13 -24.50
C GLU A 205 6.36 10.05 -23.42
N ASN A 206 6.54 10.47 -22.16
CA ASN A 206 6.65 9.53 -21.05
C ASN A 206 5.32 8.83 -20.74
N ALA A 207 4.18 9.53 -20.83
CA ALA A 207 2.88 8.89 -20.65
C ALA A 207 2.69 7.71 -21.62
N ARG A 208 2.92 7.93 -22.92
CA ARG A 208 2.82 6.86 -23.94
C ARG A 208 3.84 5.75 -23.72
N LYS A 209 5.09 6.11 -23.37
CA LYS A 209 6.15 5.13 -23.06
C LYS A 209 5.71 4.15 -21.97
N PHE A 210 5.29 4.67 -20.82
CA PHE A 210 4.92 3.81 -19.68
C PHE A 210 3.60 3.07 -19.90
N TYR A 211 2.65 3.65 -20.65
CA TYR A 211 1.44 2.95 -21.08
C TYR A 211 1.79 1.70 -21.92
N ASN A 212 2.65 1.86 -22.94
CA ASN A 212 3.04 0.77 -23.81
C ASN A 212 3.81 -0.31 -23.04
N LEU A 213 4.78 0.08 -22.20
CA LEU A 213 5.47 -0.87 -21.32
C LEU A 213 4.48 -1.65 -20.44
N CYS A 214 3.52 -0.96 -19.82
CA CYS A 214 2.49 -1.61 -18.99
C CYS A 214 1.65 -2.61 -19.79
N LYS A 215 1.29 -2.25 -21.03
CA LYS A 215 0.51 -3.11 -21.93
C LYS A 215 1.30 -4.34 -22.39
N ASP A 216 2.58 -4.16 -22.71
CA ASP A 216 3.46 -5.21 -23.21
C ASP A 216 3.81 -6.27 -22.15
N GLU A 217 3.90 -5.88 -20.87
CA GLU A 217 4.15 -6.84 -19.78
C GLU A 217 3.03 -7.88 -19.61
N GLY A 218 1.82 -7.63 -20.10
CA GLY A 218 0.70 -8.59 -20.11
C GLY A 218 0.16 -8.95 -18.73
N GLY A 219 -1.05 -8.52 -18.38
CA GLY A 219 -1.65 -8.81 -17.07
C GLY A 219 -3.02 -8.19 -16.88
N GLN A 220 -3.22 -7.43 -15.80
CA GLN A 220 -4.51 -6.75 -15.60
C GLN A 220 -4.74 -5.76 -16.75
N PRO A 221 -5.90 -5.84 -17.46
CA PRO A 221 -6.18 -4.92 -18.54
C PRO A 221 -6.15 -3.48 -18.06
N ILE A 222 -5.48 -2.61 -18.82
CA ILE A 222 -5.54 -1.17 -18.58
C ILE A 222 -6.98 -0.72 -18.84
N ALA A 223 -7.54 0.06 -17.92
CA ALA A 223 -8.90 0.59 -18.04
C ALA A 223 -9.12 1.28 -19.40
N GLU A 224 -10.24 0.98 -20.06
CA GLU A 224 -10.58 1.54 -21.37
C GLU A 224 -10.73 3.06 -21.31
N GLU A 225 -11.26 3.55 -20.20
CA GLU A 225 -11.43 4.98 -19.91
C GLU A 225 -10.07 5.69 -19.89
N PHE A 226 -9.07 5.09 -19.24
CA PHE A 226 -7.72 5.65 -19.22
C PHE A 226 -7.09 5.64 -20.61
N THR A 227 -7.25 4.55 -21.36
CA THR A 227 -6.75 4.47 -22.75
C THR A 227 -7.37 5.55 -23.63
N THR A 228 -8.68 5.77 -23.49
CA THR A 228 -9.40 6.82 -24.23
C THR A 228 -8.89 8.21 -23.87
N GLU A 229 -8.73 8.49 -22.58
CA GLU A 229 -8.24 9.80 -22.10
C GLU A 229 -6.78 10.05 -22.53
N LEU A 230 -5.94 9.03 -22.48
CA LEU A 230 -4.56 9.10 -22.96
C LEU A 230 -4.54 9.46 -24.46
N ASN A 231 -5.28 8.74 -25.30
CA ASN A 231 -5.32 8.99 -26.74
C ASN A 231 -5.87 10.37 -27.08
N LYS A 232 -6.83 10.88 -26.30
CA LYS A 232 -7.42 12.20 -26.50
C LYS A 232 -6.47 13.35 -26.17
N ASN A 233 -5.73 13.25 -25.07
CA ASN A 233 -4.88 14.34 -24.59
C ASN A 233 -3.42 14.24 -25.06
N CYS A 234 -2.99 13.04 -25.41
CA CYS A 234 -1.67 12.73 -25.93
C CYS A 234 -1.87 11.85 -27.18
N PRO A 235 -2.23 12.42 -28.34
CA PRO A 235 -2.41 11.67 -29.60
C PRO A 235 -1.10 11.11 -30.15
#